data_AF-A0AAJ7Q7J7-F1
#
_entry.id   AF-A0AAJ7Q7J7-F1
#
_cell.length_a   1.000
_cell.length_b   1.000
_cell.length_c   1.000
_cell.angle_alpha   90.00
_cell.angle_beta   90.00
_cell.angle_gamma   90.00
#
_symmetry.space_group_name_H-M   'P 1'
#
loop_
_entity.id
_entity.type
_entity.pdbx_description
1 polymer ?
#
loop_
_entity_poly.entity_id
_entity_poly.type
_entity_poly.pdbx_seq_one_letter_code
_entity_poly.pdbx_strand_id
1 'polypeptide(L)'
;MGLVEASSSLLFLFAIVVNKGLPSPLAGKEAWNYVEVRDGAHMFWWLYYADNPSASDLPLVMWLQGGPGGSGSGFGNFEEIGPLNRNLEPRKTSWVQAASVLFVDNPVGTGFSYTREA
;
A
#
# COMPACT_ATOMS: atom_id res chain seq x y z
N MET A 1 39.00 -21.30 11.72
CA MET A 1 37.98 -20.29 11.34
C MET A 1 37.03 -20.98 10.37
N GLY A 2 35.98 -21.63 10.89
CA GLY A 2 35.14 -22.54 10.13
C GLY A 2 34.13 -21.77 9.28
N LEU A 3 34.30 -21.83 7.95
CA LEU A 3 33.23 -21.48 7.03
C LEU A 3 32.16 -22.58 7.15
N VAL A 4 30.99 -22.21 7.64
CA VAL A 4 29.83 -23.10 7.71
C VAL A 4 29.39 -23.40 6.28
N GLU A 5 29.58 -24.64 5.81
CA GLU A 5 28.96 -25.08 4.56
C GLU A 5 27.44 -25.09 4.74
N ALA A 6 26.75 -24.16 4.08
CA ALA A 6 25.31 -24.16 4.03
C ALA A 6 24.83 -25.42 3.27
N SER A 7 23.98 -26.24 3.90
CA SER A 7 23.38 -27.41 3.27
C SER A 7 22.70 -27.06 1.94
N SER A 8 22.81 -27.92 0.93
CA SER A 8 22.16 -27.76 -0.37
C SER A 8 20.66 -27.49 -0.28
N SER A 9 19.99 -27.99 0.76
CA SER A 9 18.58 -27.72 1.04
C SER A 9 18.33 -26.26 1.41
N LEU A 10 19.25 -25.63 2.13
CA LEU A 10 19.15 -24.22 2.53
C LEU A 10 19.39 -23.29 1.34
N LEU A 11 20.33 -23.64 0.46
CA LEU A 11 20.57 -22.93 -0.80
C LEU A 11 19.37 -23.03 -1.75
N PHE A 12 18.74 -24.21 -1.82
CA PHE A 12 17.54 -24.41 -2.61
C PHE A 12 16.34 -23.61 -2.07
N LEU A 13 16.14 -23.61 -0.75
CA LEU A 13 15.10 -22.80 -0.10
C LEU A 13 15.36 -21.30 -0.32
N PHE A 14 16.61 -20.86 -0.20
CA PHE A 14 17.02 -19.48 -0.43
C PHE A 14 16.77 -19.07 -1.89
N ALA A 15 17.13 -19.92 -2.87
CA ALA A 15 16.86 -19.67 -4.29
C ALA A 15 15.35 -19.55 -4.58
N ILE A 16 14.51 -20.37 -3.94
CA ILE A 16 13.05 -20.25 -4.04
C ILE A 16 12.55 -18.92 -3.47
N VAL A 17 13.03 -18.52 -2.29
CA VAL A 17 12.63 -17.26 -1.63
C VAL A 17 13.08 -16.04 -2.44
N VAL A 18 14.29 -16.06 -3.01
CA VAL A 18 14.79 -14.98 -3.87
C VAL A 18 13.95 -14.87 -5.15
N ASN A 19 13.58 -16.01 -5.76
CA ASN A 19 12.88 -16.02 -7.04
C ASN A 19 11.37 -15.71 -6.92
N LYS A 20 10.73 -16.11 -5.82
CA LYS A 20 9.29 -15.89 -5.60
C LYS A 20 8.96 -14.73 -4.67
N GLY A 21 9.95 -14.19 -3.96
CA GLY A 21 9.73 -13.23 -2.88
C GLY A 21 9.05 -13.88 -1.65
N LEU A 22 9.02 -13.15 -0.55
CA LEU A 22 8.20 -13.51 0.60
C LEU A 22 6.72 -13.19 0.28
N PRO A 23 5.78 -14.06 0.66
CA PRO A 23 4.36 -13.76 0.49
C PRO A 23 4.01 -12.49 1.26
N SER A 24 3.56 -11.46 0.56
CA SER A 24 3.06 -10.25 1.20
C SER A 24 1.62 -10.49 1.68
N PRO A 25 1.24 -10.00 2.88
CA PRO A 25 -0.12 -10.12 3.37
C PRO A 25 -1.15 -9.38 2.48
N LEU A 26 -0.67 -8.54 1.55
CA LEU A 26 -1.46 -7.69 0.66
C LEU A 26 -1.45 -8.17 -0.80
N ALA A 27 -0.80 -9.30 -1.13
CA ALA A 27 -0.68 -9.77 -2.50
C ALA A 27 -2.06 -9.90 -3.18
N GLY A 28 -2.30 -9.10 -4.23
CA GLY A 28 -3.56 -9.09 -4.97
C GLY A 28 -4.74 -8.36 -4.29
N LYS A 29 -4.51 -7.65 -3.17
CA LYS A 29 -5.52 -6.89 -2.42
C LYS A 29 -5.36 -5.38 -2.50
N GLU A 30 -4.46 -4.90 -3.35
CA GLU A 30 -4.21 -3.48 -3.53
C GLU A 30 -3.96 -3.11 -4.99
N ALA A 31 -4.21 -1.85 -5.32
CA ALA A 31 -3.82 -1.22 -6.56
C ALA A 31 -3.39 0.22 -6.26
N TRP A 32 -2.44 0.74 -7.02
CA TRP A 32 -2.02 2.14 -6.90
C TRP A 32 -1.59 2.66 -8.26
N ASN A 33 -1.78 3.95 -8.48
CA ASN A 33 -1.30 4.61 -9.68
C ASN A 33 -1.31 6.12 -9.48
N TYR A 34 -1.01 6.83 -10.56
CA TYR A 34 -1.19 8.25 -10.69
C TYR A 34 -2.38 8.55 -11.61
N VAL A 35 -3.04 9.67 -11.35
CA VAL A 35 -4.00 10.28 -12.26
C VAL A 35 -3.55 11.70 -12.58
N GLU A 36 -3.51 12.03 -13.86
CA GLU A 36 -3.28 13.40 -14.30
C GLU A 36 -4.54 14.22 -14.09
N VAL A 37 -4.43 15.30 -13.31
CA VAL A 37 -5.58 16.12 -12.90
C VAL A 37 -5.57 17.50 -13.55
N ARG A 38 -4.41 17.93 -14.04
CA ARG A 38 -4.14 19.10 -14.89
C ARG A 38 -2.87 18.80 -15.69
N ASP A 39 -2.61 19.56 -16.74
CA ASP A 39 -1.41 19.40 -17.58
C ASP A 39 -0.14 19.41 -16.71
N GLY A 40 0.62 18.31 -16.80
CA GLY A 40 1.84 18.10 -16.03
C GLY A 40 1.64 17.86 -14.53
N ALA A 41 0.40 17.78 -14.02
CA ALA A 41 0.11 17.63 -12.59
C ALA A 41 -0.57 16.29 -12.29
N HIS A 42 0.10 15.44 -11.52
CA HIS A 42 -0.30 14.06 -11.26
C HIS A 42 -0.55 13.83 -9.77
N MET A 43 -1.74 13.34 -9.41
CA MET A 43 -2.05 12.89 -8.05
C MET A 43 -1.87 11.39 -7.91
N PHE A 44 -1.20 10.98 -6.83
CA PHE A 44 -1.07 9.58 -6.43
C PHE A 44 -2.30 9.10 -5.67
N TRP A 45 -2.69 7.85 -5.91
CA TRP A 45 -3.72 7.16 -5.17
C TRP A 45 -3.32 5.71 -4.88
N TRP A 46 -3.78 5.20 -3.73
CA TRP A 46 -3.59 3.81 -3.30
C TRP A 46 -4.90 3.24 -2.79
N LEU A 47 -5.42 2.24 -3.50
CA LEU A 47 -6.63 1.50 -3.19
C LEU A 47 -6.29 0.17 -2.51
N TYR A 48 -6.96 -0.10 -1.40
CA TYR A 48 -7.08 -1.42 -0.82
C TYR A 48 -8.49 -1.96 -1.06
N TYR A 49 -8.59 -3.17 -1.61
CA TYR A 49 -9.88 -3.84 -1.78
C TYR A 49 -10.34 -4.43 -0.45
N ALA A 50 -11.64 -4.37 -0.21
CA ALA A 50 -12.23 -4.94 1.00
C ALA A 50 -11.85 -6.42 1.18
N ASP A 51 -11.58 -6.84 2.42
CA ASP A 51 -11.09 -8.19 2.72
C ASP A 51 -12.09 -9.30 2.39
N ASN A 52 -13.38 -8.98 2.33
CA ASN A 52 -14.45 -9.92 2.03
C ASN A 52 -15.20 -9.57 0.72
N PRO A 53 -14.71 -10.02 -0.44
CA PRO A 53 -15.36 -9.78 -1.73
C PRO A 53 -16.69 -10.54 -1.90
N SER A 54 -17.02 -11.48 -1.01
CA SER A 54 -18.33 -12.15 -1.02
C SER A 54 -19.47 -11.28 -0.47
N ALA A 55 -19.13 -10.16 0.17
CA ALA A 55 -20.07 -9.10 0.49
C ALA A 55 -20.17 -8.17 -0.73
N SER A 56 -21.07 -8.50 -1.66
CA SER A 56 -21.24 -7.82 -2.96
C SER A 56 -21.53 -6.31 -2.90
N ASP A 57 -21.70 -5.74 -1.71
CA ASP A 57 -22.20 -4.38 -1.48
C ASP A 57 -21.32 -3.53 -0.53
N LEU A 58 -20.07 -3.92 -0.29
CA LEU A 58 -19.19 -3.08 0.54
C LEU A 58 -18.82 -1.77 -0.19
N PRO A 59 -18.88 -0.61 0.49
CA PRO A 59 -18.67 0.68 -0.14
C PRO A 59 -17.20 0.91 -0.52
N LEU A 60 -16.99 1.86 -1.43
CA LEU A 60 -15.70 2.50 -1.63
C LEU A 60 -15.64 3.77 -0.77
N VAL A 61 -14.66 3.85 0.13
CA VAL A 61 -14.38 5.03 0.94
C VAL A 61 -13.15 5.72 0.40
N MET A 62 -13.26 7.00 0.06
CA MET A 62 -12.11 7.86 -0.23
C MET A 62 -11.65 8.55 1.06
N TRP A 63 -10.35 8.47 1.34
CA TRP A 63 -9.72 9.13 2.49
C TRP A 63 -8.77 10.22 2.02
N LEU A 64 -8.96 11.44 2.53
CA LEU A 64 -8.14 12.62 2.26
C LEU A 64 -7.57 13.13 3.56
N GLN A 65 -6.23 13.22 3.64
CA GLN A 65 -5.59 13.74 4.84
C GLN A 65 -5.52 15.27 4.83
N GLY A 66 -5.67 15.85 6.02
CA GLY A 66 -5.63 17.29 6.24
C GLY A 66 -4.22 17.89 6.22
N GLY A 67 -4.04 19.01 6.91
CA GLY A 67 -2.80 19.78 6.94
C GLY A 67 -3.08 21.25 6.68
N PRO A 68 -3.00 21.75 5.43
CA PRO A 68 -2.92 21.04 4.13
C PRO A 68 -1.57 20.37 3.82
N GLY A 69 -1.56 19.37 2.92
CA GLY A 69 -0.35 18.69 2.46
C GLY A 69 0.03 17.42 3.24
N GLY A 70 -0.84 16.93 4.11
CA GLY A 70 -0.69 15.63 4.74
C GLY A 70 -0.90 14.52 3.73
N SER A 71 0.00 13.53 3.71
CA SER A 71 -0.14 12.37 2.83
C SER A 71 -1.23 11.43 3.33
N GLY A 72 -2.27 11.24 2.51
CA GLY A 72 -3.29 10.22 2.76
C GLY A 72 -2.73 8.81 2.63
N SER A 73 -1.86 8.59 1.64
CA SER A 73 -1.23 7.29 1.39
C SER A 73 -0.15 6.92 2.41
N GLY A 74 0.40 7.92 3.11
CA GLY A 74 1.35 7.78 4.20
C GLY A 74 0.67 7.77 5.57
N PHE A 75 0.17 8.92 6.03
CA PHE A 75 -0.36 9.08 7.38
C PHE A 75 -1.71 8.36 7.57
N GLY A 76 -2.68 8.65 6.70
CA GLY A 76 -4.01 8.01 6.79
C GLY A 76 -3.94 6.50 6.69
N ASN A 77 -3.09 6.00 5.79
CA ASN A 77 -2.87 4.57 5.58
C ASN A 77 -2.14 3.93 6.78
N PHE A 78 -0.92 4.37 7.10
CA PHE A 78 -0.05 3.63 8.02
C PHE A 78 -0.17 4.05 9.48
N GLU A 79 -0.73 5.22 9.79
CA GLU A 79 -0.93 5.70 11.16
C GLU A 79 -2.38 5.56 11.64
N GLU A 80 -3.36 5.59 10.75
CA GLU A 80 -4.78 5.66 11.13
C GLU A 80 -5.59 4.40 10.77
N ILE A 81 -5.97 4.22 9.49
CA ILE A 81 -7.08 3.32 9.12
C ILE A 81 -6.73 2.24 8.08
N GLY A 82 -5.51 2.23 7.55
CA GLY A 82 -5.06 1.25 6.57
C GLY A 82 -4.88 -0.16 7.13
N PRO A 83 -4.53 -1.14 6.27
CA PRO A 83 -4.39 -2.53 6.68
C PRO A 83 -3.16 -2.80 7.53
N LEU A 84 -2.11 -1.98 7.41
CA LEU A 84 -0.85 -2.12 8.14
C LEU A 84 -0.58 -0.90 9.02
N ASN A 85 0.15 -1.09 10.13
CA ASN A 85 0.70 0.02 10.91
C ASN A 85 2.06 0.49 10.33
N ARG A 86 2.65 1.53 10.92
CA ARG A 86 3.99 2.05 10.56
C ARG A 86 5.13 1.02 10.68
N ASN A 87 4.92 -0.06 11.42
CA ASN A 87 5.84 -1.19 11.56
C ASN A 87 5.56 -2.30 10.53
N LEU A 88 4.64 -2.06 9.59
CA LEU A 88 4.17 -3.01 8.58
C LEU A 88 3.45 -4.24 9.16
N GLU A 89 2.87 -4.12 10.34
CA GLU A 89 2.12 -5.17 11.00
C GLU A 89 0.61 -5.02 10.73
N PRO A 90 -0.14 -6.13 10.55
CA PRO A 90 -1.59 -6.07 10.31
C PRO A 90 -2.37 -5.37 11.44
N ARG A 91 -3.28 -4.47 11.06
CA ARG A 91 -4.19 -3.78 11.98
C ARG A 91 -5.51 -4.54 12.15
N LYS A 92 -5.84 -4.90 13.39
CA LYS A 92 -7.16 -5.45 13.75
C LYS A 92 -8.32 -4.46 13.60
N THR A 93 -8.02 -3.17 13.48
CA THR A 93 -8.99 -2.07 13.36
C THR A 93 -8.99 -1.41 11.98
N SER A 94 -8.41 -2.07 10.97
CA SER A 94 -8.39 -1.57 9.60
C SER A 94 -9.80 -1.36 9.05
N TRP A 95 -10.01 -0.23 8.36
CA TRP A 95 -11.28 0.04 7.68
C TRP A 95 -11.49 -0.87 6.46
N VAL A 96 -10.42 -1.48 5.95
CA VAL A 96 -10.45 -2.43 4.81
C VAL A 96 -11.30 -3.68 5.12
N GLN A 97 -11.56 -3.96 6.41
CA GLN A 97 -12.46 -5.04 6.82
C GLN A 97 -13.94 -4.77 6.48
N ALA A 98 -14.32 -3.50 6.28
CA ALA A 98 -15.70 -3.07 6.08
C ALA A 98 -15.93 -2.30 4.77
N ALA A 99 -14.87 -1.90 4.06
CA ALA A 99 -14.95 -1.12 2.82
C ALA A 99 -13.69 -1.31 1.98
N SER A 100 -13.77 -1.04 0.68
CA SER A 100 -12.55 -0.74 -0.08
C SER A 100 -12.14 0.69 0.25
N VAL A 101 -10.85 0.94 0.50
CA VAL A 101 -10.38 2.26 0.96
C VAL A 101 -9.37 2.81 -0.03
N LEU A 102 -9.68 3.98 -0.59
CA LEU A 102 -8.85 4.74 -1.52
C LEU A 102 -8.18 5.90 -0.78
N PHE A 103 -6.89 5.79 -0.53
CA PHE A 103 -6.08 6.88 -0.02
C PHE A 103 -5.60 7.75 -1.17
N VAL A 104 -5.74 9.08 -1.06
CA VAL A 104 -5.27 10.03 -2.08
C VAL A 104 -4.32 11.02 -1.43
N ASP A 105 -3.20 11.28 -2.09
CA ASP A 105 -2.28 12.34 -1.68
C ASP A 105 -2.68 13.66 -2.34
N ASN A 106 -3.47 14.48 -1.62
CA ASN A 106 -3.94 15.77 -2.12
C ASN A 106 -3.45 16.94 -1.23
N PRO A 107 -3.18 18.12 -1.81
CA PRO A 107 -3.13 18.46 -3.24
C PRO A 107 -1.87 17.93 -3.94
N VAL A 108 -1.71 18.22 -5.24
CA VAL A 108 -0.47 17.90 -6.00
C VAL A 108 0.76 18.49 -5.29
N GLY A 109 1.84 17.71 -5.20
CA GLY A 109 3.03 18.02 -4.38
C GLY A 109 3.02 17.35 -2.99
N THR A 110 1.89 16.76 -2.59
CA THR A 110 1.74 15.99 -1.34
C THR A 110 2.18 14.56 -1.52
N GLY A 111 2.92 13.99 -0.56
CA GLY A 111 3.28 12.58 -0.57
C GLY A 111 3.96 12.18 -1.88
N PHE A 112 3.35 11.27 -2.62
CA PHE A 112 3.85 10.85 -3.93
C PHE A 112 3.34 11.70 -5.10
N SER A 113 2.31 12.54 -4.93
CA SER A 113 1.77 13.41 -5.97
C SER A 113 2.77 14.48 -6.42
N TYR A 114 2.87 14.76 -7.73
CA TYR A 114 3.92 15.61 -8.29
C TYR A 114 3.49 16.42 -9.50
N THR A 115 4.27 17.44 -9.84
CA THR A 115 4.21 18.15 -11.12
C THR A 115 5.45 17.86 -11.97
N ARG A 116 5.31 17.76 -13.29
CA ARG A 116 6.40 17.92 -14.24
C ARG A 116 6.35 19.35 -14.76
N GLU A 117 7.51 19.96 -14.96
CA GLU A 117 7.56 21.16 -15.81
C GLU A 117 7.17 20.76 -17.23
N ALA A 118 6.31 21.56 -17.86
CA ALA A 118 5.95 21.41 -19.27
C ALA A 118 7.06 21.97 -20.18
#